data_AF-A0A383V528-F1
#
_entry.id   AF-A0A383V528-F1
#
_cell.length_a   1.000
_cell.length_b   1.000
_cell.length_c   1.000
_cell.angle_alpha   90.00
_cell.angle_beta   90.00
_cell.angle_gamma   90.00
#
_symmetry.space_group_name_H-M   'P 1'
#
loop_
_entity.id
_entity.type
_entity.pdbx_description
1 polymer ?
#
loop_
_entity_poly.entity_id
_entity_poly.type
_entity_poly.pdbx_seq_one_letter_code
_entity_poly.pdbx_strand_id
1 'polypeptide(L)'
;METALHYDPKQKHLSFLLKEGVTADPDINLRFRGRLNTDTGDFDYHATAQKFFSSGSVIKESLTQPFRLGVGLGVSSSNGDEPFVAATATKKISLLEGEHTQLTAKARLELDPRSGKMVRGARVAVSRRFLDFTAHQDLQLAAGLDLDWPKAAKTAVGGGSSSSKLNADVYLSLRENNWGVHYRRGQWSLTYDL
;
A
#
# COMPACT_ATOMS: atom_id res chain seq x y z
N MET A 1 -9.40 13.47 -4.08
CA MET A 1 -8.63 12.71 -5.10
C MET A 1 -7.17 12.76 -4.69
N GLU A 2 -6.44 11.65 -4.78
CA GLU A 2 -5.02 11.54 -4.44
C GLU A 2 -4.28 11.02 -5.68
N THR A 3 -3.32 11.80 -6.19
CA THR A 3 -2.52 11.47 -7.37
C THR A 3 -1.04 11.58 -7.02
N ALA A 4 -0.23 10.62 -7.45
CA ALA A 4 1.22 10.68 -7.29
C ALA A 4 1.91 10.19 -8.57
N LEU A 5 3.03 10.84 -8.91
CA LEU A 5 3.90 10.51 -10.03
C LEU A 5 5.31 10.28 -9.50
N HIS A 6 5.98 9.22 -9.96
CA HIS A 6 7.33 8.88 -9.56
C HIS A 6 8.13 8.40 -10.76
N TYR A 7 9.30 9.00 -10.99
CA TYR A 7 10.22 8.57 -12.03
C TYR A 7 11.47 7.95 -11.40
N ASP A 8 11.76 6.70 -11.76
CA ASP A 8 13.02 6.03 -11.41
C ASP A 8 13.98 6.12 -12.61
N PRO A 9 15.04 6.96 -12.54
CA PRO A 9 15.98 7.13 -13.64
C PRO A 9 16.87 5.91 -13.87
N LYS A 10 17.10 5.07 -12.86
CA LYS A 10 17.95 3.87 -13.00
C LYS A 10 17.24 2.79 -13.81
N GLN A 11 15.95 2.63 -13.56
CA GLN A 11 15.12 1.65 -14.24
C GLN A 11 14.43 2.23 -15.48
N LYS A 12 14.52 3.56 -15.70
CA LYS A 12 13.79 4.30 -16.74
C LYS A 12 12.29 4.07 -16.65
N HIS A 13 11.74 4.11 -15.45
CA HIS A 13 10.34 3.77 -15.21
C HIS A 13 9.57 4.96 -14.65
N LEU A 14 8.42 5.25 -15.25
CA LEU A 14 7.47 6.24 -14.78
C LEU A 14 6.29 5.52 -14.12
N SER A 15 6.20 5.64 -12.80
CA SER A 15 5.11 5.11 -12.00
C SER A 15 4.09 6.19 -11.68
N PHE A 16 2.81 5.85 -11.71
CA PHE A 16 1.73 6.73 -11.29
C PHE A 16 0.78 5.98 -10.35
N LEU A 17 0.17 6.73 -9.45
CA LEU A 17 -0.85 6.28 -8.53
C LEU A 17 -2.02 7.27 -8.62
N LEU A 18 -3.21 6.75 -8.83
CA LEU A 18 -4.46 7.47 -8.69
C LEU A 18 -5.29 6.76 -7.62
N LYS A 19 -5.88 7.52 -6.71
CA LYS A 19 -6.81 7.02 -5.72
C LYS A 19 -7.95 8.00 -5.54
N GLU A 20 -9.16 7.49 -5.66
CA GLU A 20 -10.37 8.29 -5.67
C GLU A 20 -11.46 7.59 -4.86
N GLY A 21 -12.16 8.37 -4.03
CA GLY A 21 -13.38 7.93 -3.39
C GLY A 21 -14.55 8.29 -4.28
N VAL A 22 -15.52 7.39 -4.44
CA VAL A 22 -16.70 7.66 -5.27
C VAL A 22 -17.61 8.66 -4.54
N THR A 23 -17.94 9.78 -5.16
CA THR A 23 -18.75 10.85 -4.53
C THR A 23 -20.12 10.35 -4.06
N ALA A 24 -20.73 9.45 -4.83
CA ALA A 24 -22.03 8.86 -4.49
C ALA A 24 -21.95 7.85 -3.34
N ASP A 25 -20.76 7.29 -3.05
CA ASP A 25 -20.55 6.31 -2.00
C ASP A 25 -19.11 6.42 -1.46
N PRO A 26 -18.89 7.17 -0.36
CA PRO A 26 -17.55 7.47 0.16
C PRO A 26 -16.83 6.23 0.72
N ASP A 27 -17.55 5.13 0.91
CA ASP A 27 -16.95 3.86 1.32
C ASP A 27 -16.38 3.08 0.14
N ILE A 28 -16.67 3.47 -1.10
CA ILE A 28 -16.03 2.89 -2.29
C ILE A 28 -14.77 3.69 -2.61
N ASN A 29 -13.63 3.01 -2.63
CA ASN A 29 -12.38 3.57 -3.13
C ASN A 29 -11.95 2.84 -4.41
N LEU A 30 -11.67 3.65 -5.42
CA LEU A 30 -10.97 3.28 -6.62
C LEU A 30 -9.49 3.57 -6.41
N ARG A 31 -8.65 2.63 -6.83
CA ARG A 31 -7.21 2.78 -6.83
C ARG A 31 -6.67 2.25 -8.12
N PHE A 32 -5.89 3.06 -8.81
CA PHE A 32 -5.15 2.69 -10.00
C PHE A 32 -3.67 2.95 -9.77
N ARG A 33 -2.85 1.98 -10.13
CA ARG A 33 -1.40 2.10 -10.19
C ARG A 33 -0.96 1.65 -11.54
N GLY A 34 0.07 2.27 -12.07
CA GLY A 34 0.79 1.65 -13.15
C GLY A 34 2.18 2.22 -13.30
N ARG A 35 2.89 1.61 -14.23
CA ARG A 35 4.32 1.73 -14.41
C ARG A 35 4.58 1.62 -15.91
N LEU A 36 4.98 2.74 -16.50
CA LEU A 36 5.42 2.81 -17.87
C LEU A 36 6.94 2.63 -17.90
N ASN A 37 7.43 1.66 -18.66
CA ASN A 37 8.82 1.59 -19.02
C ASN A 37 9.10 2.58 -20.15
N THR A 38 9.87 3.63 -19.88
CA THR A 38 10.12 4.68 -20.87
C THR A 38 11.13 4.29 -21.94
N ASP A 39 11.82 3.15 -21.78
CA ASP A 39 12.75 2.61 -22.78
C ASP A 39 12.03 1.71 -23.79
N THR A 40 11.16 0.82 -23.31
CA THR A 40 10.45 -0.16 -24.15
C THR A 40 9.04 0.28 -24.54
N GLY A 41 8.45 1.22 -23.81
CA GLY A 41 7.04 1.59 -23.94
C GLY A 41 6.07 0.62 -23.24
N ASP A 42 6.57 -0.44 -22.59
CA ASP A 42 5.71 -1.41 -21.90
C ASP A 42 5.00 -0.76 -20.73
N PHE A 43 3.72 -1.08 -20.58
CA PHE A 43 2.86 -0.49 -19.56
C PHE A 43 2.27 -1.57 -18.66
N ASP A 44 2.70 -1.56 -17.40
CA ASP A 44 2.14 -2.40 -16.36
C ASP A 44 1.13 -1.64 -15.51
N TYR A 45 0.04 -2.29 -15.13
CA TYR A 45 -0.96 -1.67 -14.29
C TYR A 45 -1.60 -2.63 -13.28
N HIS A 46 -2.17 -2.03 -12.23
CA HIS A 46 -2.90 -2.67 -11.15
C HIS A 46 -4.01 -1.73 -10.70
N ALA A 47 -5.25 -2.12 -10.97
CA ALA A 47 -6.44 -1.36 -10.60
C ALA A 47 -7.27 -2.16 -9.59
N THR A 48 -7.86 -1.49 -8.61
CA THR A 48 -8.78 -2.09 -7.64
C THR A 48 -9.93 -1.15 -7.33
N ALA A 49 -11.14 -1.68 -7.27
CA ALA A 49 -12.32 -1.04 -6.72
C ALA A 49 -12.75 -1.80 -5.45
N GLN A 50 -12.74 -1.15 -4.28
CA GLN A 50 -13.06 -1.79 -3.01
C GLN A 50 -14.12 -1.00 -2.24
N LYS A 51 -15.13 -1.70 -1.73
CA LYS A 51 -16.08 -1.18 -0.73
C LYS A 51 -15.51 -1.43 0.65
N PHE A 52 -15.51 -0.40 1.50
CA PHE A 52 -15.00 -0.46 2.86
C PHE A 52 -16.13 -0.52 3.88
N PHE A 53 -15.95 -1.38 4.88
CA PHE A 53 -16.76 -1.47 6.07
C PHE A 53 -15.91 -1.00 7.25
N SER A 54 -16.48 -0.15 8.09
CA SER A 54 -15.78 0.44 9.23
C SER A 54 -16.44 0.02 10.53
N SER A 55 -15.65 -0.33 11.54
CA SER A 55 -16.16 -0.67 12.88
C SER A 55 -16.67 0.56 13.68
N GLY A 56 -16.65 1.74 13.07
CA GLY A 56 -17.06 3.02 13.68
C GLY A 56 -16.89 4.18 12.71
N SER A 57 -17.26 5.39 13.13
CA SER A 57 -17.16 6.60 12.31
C SER A 57 -15.71 6.93 11.98
N VAL A 58 -15.44 7.20 10.70
CA VAL A 58 -14.13 7.71 10.27
C VAL A 58 -14.12 9.22 10.45
N ILE A 59 -13.54 9.67 11.56
CA ILE A 59 -13.36 11.09 11.81
C ILE A 59 -12.10 11.54 11.07
N LYS A 60 -12.27 12.44 10.11
CA LYS A 60 -11.15 13.10 9.42
C LYS A 60 -10.29 13.79 10.49
N GLU A 61 -8.97 13.64 10.41
CA GLU A 61 -7.98 14.15 11.40
C GLU A 61 -7.87 13.37 12.72
N SER A 62 -8.74 12.39 12.99
CA SER A 62 -8.52 11.49 14.12
C SER A 62 -7.29 10.60 13.88
N LEU A 63 -6.41 10.60 14.88
CA LEU A 63 -5.18 9.81 14.88
C LEU A 63 -5.45 8.32 15.09
N THR A 64 -6.54 8.03 15.81
CA THR A 64 -7.09 6.68 15.93
C THR A 64 -8.14 6.50 14.85
N GLN A 65 -7.94 5.51 13.98
CA GLN A 65 -8.95 5.15 13.00
C GLN A 65 -9.63 3.83 13.42
N PRO A 66 -10.95 3.70 13.20
CA PRO A 66 -11.64 2.43 13.39
C PRO A 66 -11.02 1.34 12.53
N PHE A 67 -11.31 0.09 12.86
CA PHE A 67 -10.93 -1.01 12.00
C PHE A 67 -11.69 -0.88 10.67
N ARG A 68 -10.96 -0.93 9.55
CA ARG A 68 -11.53 -0.85 8.20
C ARG A 68 -11.24 -2.13 7.43
N LEU A 69 -12.28 -2.74 6.90
CA LEU A 69 -12.22 -3.90 6.02
C LEU A 69 -12.73 -3.50 4.64
N GLY A 70 -11.85 -3.49 3.65
CA GLY A 70 -12.17 -3.30 2.24
C GLY A 70 -12.28 -4.65 1.53
N VAL A 71 -13.32 -4.84 0.73
CA VAL A 71 -13.47 -5.98 -0.18
C VAL A 71 -13.89 -5.47 -1.54
N GLY A 72 -13.37 -6.08 -2.60
CA GLY A 72 -13.80 -5.77 -3.95
C GLY A 72 -13.00 -6.51 -5.00
N LEU A 73 -12.90 -5.90 -6.18
CA LEU A 73 -12.30 -6.50 -7.37
C LEU A 73 -11.14 -5.66 -7.87
N GLY A 74 -10.24 -6.29 -8.61
CA GLY A 74 -9.17 -5.60 -9.31
C GLY A 74 -8.77 -6.32 -10.58
N VAL A 75 -7.95 -5.64 -11.38
CA VAL A 75 -7.37 -6.15 -12.63
C VAL A 75 -5.90 -5.75 -12.67
N SER A 76 -5.07 -6.57 -13.30
CA SER A 76 -3.64 -6.27 -13.43
C SER A 76 -3.06 -6.87 -14.70
N SER A 77 -2.19 -6.12 -15.36
CA SER A 77 -1.45 -6.58 -16.55
C SER A 77 -0.65 -7.86 -16.26
N SER A 78 -0.11 -8.02 -15.04
CA SER A 78 0.68 -9.19 -14.67
C SER A 78 -0.10 -10.50 -14.63
N ASN A 79 -1.43 -10.41 -14.58
CA ASN A 79 -2.33 -11.56 -14.64
C ASN A 79 -3.04 -11.68 -16.01
N GLY A 80 -2.54 -11.02 -17.05
CA GLY A 80 -3.18 -11.03 -18.37
C GLY A 80 -4.54 -10.35 -18.38
N ASP A 81 -4.67 -9.27 -17.60
CA ASP A 81 -5.90 -8.49 -17.43
C ASP A 81 -7.07 -9.27 -16.79
N GLU A 82 -6.78 -10.44 -16.21
CA GLU A 82 -7.77 -11.23 -15.50
C GLU A 82 -8.19 -10.55 -14.18
N PRO A 83 -9.51 -10.58 -13.86
CA PRO A 83 -10.00 -10.01 -12.62
C PRO A 83 -9.59 -10.86 -11.42
N PHE A 84 -9.21 -10.20 -10.32
CA PHE A 84 -8.93 -10.81 -9.04
C PHE A 84 -9.80 -10.21 -7.93
N VAL A 85 -10.02 -10.96 -6.87
CA VAL A 85 -10.69 -10.50 -5.66
C VAL A 85 -9.66 -9.86 -4.74
N ALA A 86 -9.94 -8.66 -4.24
CA ALA A 86 -9.05 -7.91 -3.37
C ALA A 86 -9.70 -7.67 -2.00
N ALA A 87 -9.02 -8.06 -0.93
CA ALA A 87 -9.40 -7.73 0.44
C ALA A 87 -8.27 -6.98 1.16
N THR A 88 -8.64 -5.94 1.90
CA THR A 88 -7.71 -5.08 2.65
C THR A 88 -8.24 -4.88 4.06
N ALA A 89 -7.43 -5.13 5.08
CA ALA A 89 -7.76 -4.76 6.46
C ALA A 89 -6.79 -3.67 6.92
N THR A 90 -7.28 -2.66 7.65
CA THR A 90 -6.42 -1.59 8.19
C THR A 90 -6.91 -1.16 9.57
N LYS A 91 -5.98 -0.98 10.50
CA LYS A 91 -6.21 -0.41 11.83
C LYS A 91 -5.13 0.61 12.13
N LYS A 92 -5.53 1.78 12.64
CA LYS A 92 -4.61 2.79 13.16
C LYS A 92 -4.94 3.10 14.61
N ILE A 93 -3.93 3.11 15.46
CA ILE A 93 -4.06 3.30 16.91
C ILE A 93 -3.05 4.37 17.31
N SER A 94 -3.47 5.39 18.05
CA SER A 94 -2.52 6.31 18.70
C SER A 94 -1.73 5.57 19.78
N LEU A 95 -0.41 5.79 19.83
CA LEU A 95 0.47 5.19 20.82
C LEU A 95 0.94 6.27 21.82
N LEU A 96 1.08 5.88 23.09
CA LEU A 96 1.60 6.72 24.20
C LEU A 96 0.71 7.94 24.53
N GLU A 97 1.06 8.69 25.56
CA GLU A 97 0.35 9.89 26.08
C GLU A 97 0.32 11.09 25.12
N GLY A 98 0.66 10.91 23.83
CA GLY A 98 0.80 12.01 22.88
C GLY A 98 0.03 11.80 21.58
N GLU A 99 -0.67 12.85 21.15
CA GLU A 99 -1.48 12.93 19.94
C GLU A 99 -0.68 12.86 18.62
N HIS A 100 0.59 12.47 18.63
CA HIS A 100 1.44 12.56 17.44
C HIS A 100 2.12 11.25 17.07
N THR A 101 1.92 10.18 17.84
CA THR A 101 2.48 8.86 17.53
C THR A 101 1.36 7.88 17.20
N GLN A 102 1.52 7.12 16.11
CA GLN A 102 0.51 6.17 15.63
C GLN A 102 1.16 4.83 15.27
N LEU A 103 0.49 3.74 15.65
CA LEU A 103 0.69 2.41 15.09
C LEU A 103 -0.30 2.18 13.96
N THR A 104 0.22 1.84 12.78
CA THR A 104 -0.59 1.40 11.64
C THR A 104 -0.32 -0.07 11.37
N ALA A 105 -1.38 -0.87 11.42
CA ALA A 105 -1.37 -2.26 10.94
C ALA A 105 -2.26 -2.36 9.70
N LYS A 106 -1.74 -2.96 8.63
CA LYS A 106 -2.45 -3.17 7.38
C LYS A 106 -2.19 -4.59 6.87
N ALA A 107 -3.23 -5.26 6.40
CA ALA A 107 -3.13 -6.53 5.68
C ALA A 107 -3.81 -6.41 4.32
N ARG A 108 -3.30 -7.15 3.33
CA ARG A 108 -3.85 -7.25 1.98
C ARG A 108 -3.85 -8.70 1.52
N LEU A 109 -4.87 -9.05 0.76
CA LEU A 109 -5.07 -10.33 0.11
C LEU A 109 -5.61 -10.07 -1.29
N GLU A 110 -4.96 -10.63 -2.30
CA GLU A 110 -5.44 -10.64 -3.67
C GLU A 110 -5.53 -12.10 -4.12
N LEU A 111 -6.71 -12.53 -4.56
CA LEU A 111 -7.00 -13.88 -5.00
C LEU A 111 -7.46 -13.86 -6.45
N ASP A 112 -6.68 -14.48 -7.32
CA ASP A 112 -7.10 -14.80 -8.67
C ASP A 112 -7.97 -16.08 -8.63
N PRO A 113 -9.28 -15.98 -8.93
CA PRO A 113 -10.19 -17.11 -8.83
C PRO A 113 -9.95 -18.16 -9.91
N ARG A 114 -9.37 -17.79 -11.06
CA ARG A 114 -9.16 -18.69 -12.20
C ARG A 114 -7.90 -19.52 -11.99
N SER A 115 -6.80 -18.89 -11.61
CA SER A 115 -5.53 -19.58 -11.40
C SER A 115 -5.34 -20.12 -9.98
N GLY A 116 -6.18 -19.69 -9.03
CA GLY A 116 -6.03 -19.96 -7.60
C GLY A 116 -4.80 -19.28 -6.98
N LYS A 117 -4.13 -18.38 -7.72
CA LYS A 117 -2.96 -17.67 -7.22
C LYS A 117 -3.41 -16.66 -6.17
N MET A 118 -2.68 -16.66 -5.06
CA MET A 118 -2.95 -15.79 -3.92
C MET A 118 -1.72 -14.95 -3.61
N VAL A 119 -1.89 -13.63 -3.58
CA VAL A 119 -0.89 -12.67 -3.11
C VAL A 119 -1.31 -12.19 -1.73
N ARG A 120 -0.39 -12.29 -0.78
CA ARG A 120 -0.60 -11.92 0.62
C ARG A 120 0.48 -10.97 1.06
N GLY A 121 0.09 -9.91 1.76
CA GLY A 121 1.06 -9.02 2.38
C GLY A 121 0.49 -8.29 3.58
N ALA A 122 1.36 -7.86 4.47
CA ALA A 122 1.01 -7.06 5.62
C ALA A 122 2.05 -5.96 5.82
N ARG A 123 1.67 -4.92 6.55
CA ARG A 123 2.54 -3.84 6.99
C ARG A 123 2.21 -3.51 8.42
N VAL A 124 3.24 -3.40 9.23
CA VAL A 124 3.15 -2.81 10.57
C VAL A 124 4.15 -1.67 10.63
N ALA A 125 3.70 -0.46 10.93
CA ALA A 125 4.56 0.71 11.01
C ALA A 125 4.16 1.61 12.17
N VAL A 126 5.16 2.15 12.86
CA VAL A 126 4.99 3.25 13.82
C VAL A 126 5.33 4.54 13.08
N SER A 127 4.50 5.56 13.24
CA SER A 127 4.77 6.89 12.71
C SER A 127 4.65 7.95 13.78
N ARG A 128 5.53 8.95 13.75
CA ARG A 128 5.47 10.14 14.58
C ARG A 128 5.38 11.39 13.71
N ARG A 129 4.45 12.28 14.03
CA ARG A 129 4.36 13.62 13.46
C ARG A 129 5.10 14.59 14.37
N PHE A 130 5.91 15.46 13.79
CA PHE A 130 6.50 16.61 14.43
C PHE A 130 5.77 17.82 13.84
N LEU A 131 5.03 18.51 14.69
CA LEU A 131 4.35 19.74 14.31
C LEU A 131 5.37 20.87 14.17
N ASP A 132 5.09 21.79 13.26
CA ASP A 132 5.90 23.00 13.07
C ASP A 132 7.40 22.72 12.87
N PHE A 133 7.73 21.63 12.16
CA PHE A 133 9.12 21.28 11.83
C PHE A 133 9.79 22.40 11.02
N THR A 134 9.02 23.01 10.12
CA THR A 134 9.26 24.36 9.60
C THR A 134 8.03 25.23 9.86
N ALA A 135 8.14 26.55 9.72
CA ALA A 135 7.08 27.51 10.09
C ALA A 135 5.69 27.22 9.49
N HIS A 136 5.61 26.41 8.43
CA HIS A 136 4.36 26.03 7.77
C HIS A 136 4.25 24.54 7.43
N GLN A 137 5.15 23.69 7.96
CA GLN A 137 5.20 22.29 7.56
C GLN A 137 5.42 21.37 8.74
N ASP A 138 4.64 20.29 8.73
CA ASP A 138 4.80 19.19 9.65
C ASP A 138 5.67 18.11 9.01
N LEU A 139 6.50 17.47 9.84
CA LEU A 139 7.32 16.34 9.43
C LEU A 139 6.71 15.05 9.97
N GLN A 140 6.50 14.07 9.11
CA GLN A 140 6.09 12.73 9.51
C GLN A 140 7.24 11.76 9.29
N LEU A 141 7.67 11.11 10.36
CA LEU A 141 8.62 10.00 10.32
C LEU A 141 7.87 8.69 10.55
N ALA A 142 8.13 7.66 9.75
CA ALA A 142 7.57 6.34 9.95
C ALA A 142 8.64 5.26 9.79
N ALA A 143 8.57 4.23 10.62
CA ALA A 143 9.42 3.05 10.57
C ALA A 143 8.59 1.79 10.81
N GLY A 144 8.89 0.72 10.10
CA GLY A 144 8.11 -0.50 10.18
C GLY A 144 8.64 -1.66 9.36
N LEU A 145 7.80 -2.67 9.21
CA LEU A 145 8.06 -3.88 8.44
C LEU A 145 6.95 -4.08 7.41
N ASP A 146 7.37 -4.37 6.18
CA ASP A 146 6.54 -4.98 5.15
C ASP A 146 6.76 -6.48 5.18
N LEU A 147 5.67 -7.23 5.31
CA LEU A 147 5.65 -8.68 5.30
C LEU A 147 5.01 -9.13 3.99
N ASP A 148 5.72 -9.91 3.19
CA ASP A 148 5.18 -10.53 2.00
C ASP A 148 5.34 -12.05 2.11
N TRP A 149 4.26 -12.80 1.87
CA TRP A 149 4.31 -14.26 1.84
C TRP A 149 4.54 -14.69 0.39
N PRO A 150 5.72 -15.23 0.05
CA PRO A 150 5.95 -15.73 -1.29
C PRO A 150 4.99 -16.87 -1.61
N LYS A 151 4.66 -17.01 -2.89
CA LYS A 151 3.87 -18.12 -3.41
C LYS A 151 4.49 -19.41 -2.89
N ALA A 152 3.70 -20.26 -2.24
CA ALA A 152 4.12 -21.64 -2.01
C ALA A 152 4.40 -22.22 -3.41
N ALA A 153 5.65 -22.56 -3.69
CA ALA A 153 5.96 -23.32 -4.88
C ALA A 153 5.11 -24.58 -4.80
N LYS A 154 4.26 -24.86 -5.80
CA LYS A 154 3.63 -26.17 -5.93
C LYS A 154 4.78 -27.16 -6.06
N THR A 155 5.14 -27.83 -4.96
CA THR A 155 6.05 -28.96 -5.00
C THR A 155 5.36 -30.03 -5.84
N ALA A 156 5.87 -30.22 -7.06
CA ALA A 156 5.58 -31.40 -7.84
C ALA A 156 5.97 -32.61 -6.99
N VAL A 157 5.00 -33.50 -6.75
CA VAL A 157 5.13 -34.92 -6.40
C VAL A 157 6.49 -35.31 -5.79
N GLY A 158 6.64 -35.09 -4.49
CA GLY A 158 7.82 -35.51 -3.74
C GLY A 158 7.87 -34.82 -2.39
N GLY A 159 7.68 -35.57 -1.31
CA GLY A 159 7.53 -35.08 0.06
C GLY A 159 8.61 -34.08 0.48
N GLY A 160 8.25 -32.80 0.49
CA GLY A 160 9.07 -31.72 0.96
C GLY A 160 8.18 -30.54 1.29
N SER A 161 7.91 -30.35 2.58
CA SER A 161 7.29 -29.15 3.14
C SER A 161 8.18 -27.95 2.82
N SER A 162 7.99 -27.32 1.65
CA SER A 162 8.59 -26.02 1.39
C SER A 162 7.78 -24.99 2.16
N SER A 163 8.19 -24.71 3.39
CA SER A 163 7.67 -23.56 4.12
C SER A 163 8.00 -22.32 3.28
N SER A 164 6.97 -21.67 2.73
CA SER A 164 7.20 -20.42 2.01
C SER A 164 7.72 -19.42 3.04
N LYS A 165 9.03 -19.14 2.99
CA LYS A 165 9.68 -18.28 3.98
C LYS A 165 9.04 -16.90 3.90
N LEU A 166 8.51 -16.43 5.02
CA LEU A 166 8.03 -15.06 5.15
C LEU A 166 9.16 -14.09 4.80
N ASN A 167 8.95 -13.21 3.82
CA ASN A 167 9.87 -12.13 3.54
C ASN A 167 9.46 -10.93 4.37
N ALA A 168 10.39 -10.43 5.20
CA ALA A 168 10.21 -9.24 6.02
C ALA A 168 11.20 -8.18 5.57
N ASP A 169 10.69 -7.08 5.00
CA ASP A 169 11.48 -5.95 4.53
C ASP A 169 11.30 -4.74 5.43
N VAL A 170 12.39 -4.05 5.73
CA VAL A 170 12.34 -2.78 6.46
C VAL A 170 11.65 -1.71 5.62
N TYR A 171 10.76 -0.96 6.26
CA TYR A 171 10.12 0.22 5.73
C TYR A 171 10.52 1.44 6.56
N LEU A 172 11.07 2.47 5.91
CA LEU A 172 11.27 3.79 6.49
C LEU A 172 10.60 4.84 5.61
N SER A 173 10.10 5.90 6.21
CA SER A 173 9.52 7.03 5.49
C SER A 173 9.75 8.31 6.26
N LEU A 174 10.14 9.34 5.53
CA LEU A 174 10.24 10.71 5.98
C LEU A 174 9.39 11.54 5.01
N ARG A 175 8.36 12.22 5.50
CA ARG A 175 7.43 12.96 4.65
C ARG A 175 7.16 14.33 5.23
N GLU A 176 7.24 15.34 4.39
CA GLU A 176 6.67 16.67 4.61
C GLU A 176 5.44 16.84 3.71
N ASN A 177 4.76 17.98 3.81
CA ASN A 177 3.51 18.23 3.06
C ASN A 177 3.65 18.01 1.54
N ASN A 178 4.78 18.40 0.94
CA ASN A 178 4.95 18.41 -0.52
C ASN A 178 5.98 17.39 -1.03
N TRP A 179 6.74 16.73 -0.15
CA TRP A 179 7.71 15.73 -0.56
C TRP A 179 7.84 14.60 0.46
N GLY A 180 8.35 13.45 0.03
CA GLY A 180 8.67 12.36 0.93
C GLY A 180 9.76 11.46 0.40
N VAL A 181 10.63 11.02 1.30
CA VAL A 181 11.67 10.01 1.05
C VAL A 181 11.23 8.72 1.71
N HIS A 182 11.28 7.62 0.97
CA HIS A 182 10.88 6.30 1.46
C HIS A 182 12.00 5.30 1.21
N TYR A 183 12.28 4.46 2.19
CA TYR A 183 13.08 3.25 2.01
C TYR A 183 12.17 2.04 2.09
N ARG A 184 12.16 1.21 1.05
CA ARG A 184 11.28 0.06 0.98
C ARG A 184 11.90 -1.00 0.07
N ARG A 185 11.91 -2.27 0.51
CA ARG A 185 12.39 -3.41 -0.29
C ARG A 185 13.81 -3.18 -0.86
N GLY A 186 14.70 -2.61 -0.05
CA GLY A 186 16.08 -2.33 -0.46
C GLY A 186 16.26 -1.09 -1.34
N GLN A 187 15.21 -0.30 -1.60
CA GLN A 187 15.26 0.83 -2.51
C GLN A 187 14.82 2.13 -1.83
N TRP A 188 15.52 3.22 -2.17
CA TRP A 188 15.12 4.58 -1.83
C TRP A 188 14.27 5.17 -2.94
N SER A 189 13.15 5.81 -2.59
CA SER A 189 12.33 6.57 -3.52
C SER A 189 12.00 7.95 -2.96
N LEU A 190 11.95 8.95 -3.87
CA LEU A 190 11.51 10.31 -3.59
C LEU A 190 10.16 10.53 -4.26
N THR A 191 9.19 11.05 -3.51
CA THR A 191 7.88 11.47 -3.99
C THR A 191 7.74 12.97 -3.83
N TYR A 192 7.11 13.63 -4.80
CA TYR A 192 6.75 15.04 -4.72
C TYR A 192 5.26 15.15 -5.02
N ASP A 193 4.50 15.75 -4.10
CA ASP A 193 3.07 15.99 -4.24
C ASP A 193 2.92 17.42 -4.80
N LEU A 194 2.31 17.54 -5.99
CA LEU A 194 2.05 18.81 -6.70
C LEU A 194 0.66 19.37 -6.35
#